data_AF-A0A2E8YYK5-F1
#
_entry.id   AF-A0A2E8YYK5-F1
#
_cell.length_a   1.000
_cell.length_b   1.000
_cell.length_c   1.000
_cell.angle_alpha   90.00
_cell.angle_beta   90.00
_cell.angle_gamma   90.00
#
_symmetry.space_group_name_H-M   'P 1'
#
loop_
_entity.id
_entity.type
_entity.pdbx_description
1 polymer ?
#
loop_
_entity_poly.entity_id
_entity_poly.type
_entity_poly.pdbx_seq_one_letter_code
_entity_poly.pdbx_strand_id
1 'polypeptide(L)'
;MGYTVEATGAVVLPADREQAAYDAAREAMTAHQGWFSVDLVDDPESPVTDLSSLVDFAGAAMTRDGDRLLVSPAVDSDPKWSDQATAFWVALAPYADAGMVAFEGEDGETWMYRYLDGVLVQDGRNGFDGSTEPFGEAAETVGPVGTPMPALPPRPSGLSSNRVLRVAIGVAVLLLVLALL
;
A
#
# COMPACT_ATOMS: atom_id res chain seq x y z
N MET A 1 -7.69 16.07 -2.95
CA MET A 1 -8.27 14.71 -2.90
C MET A 1 -7.20 13.85 -2.27
N GLY A 2 -7.51 13.15 -1.18
CA GLY A 2 -6.54 12.26 -0.53
C GLY A 2 -6.87 10.82 -0.86
N TYR A 3 -5.85 9.99 -0.97
CA TYR A 3 -5.96 8.56 -1.27
C TYR A 3 -5.77 7.79 0.04
N THR A 4 -6.82 7.15 0.56
CA THR A 4 -6.70 6.44 1.83
C THR A 4 -5.82 5.20 1.66
N VAL A 5 -4.96 4.95 2.64
CA VAL A 5 -4.08 3.80 2.70
C VAL A 5 -4.16 3.12 4.07
N GLU A 6 -3.95 1.81 4.11
CA GLU A 6 -3.59 1.07 5.31
C GLU A 6 -2.14 0.60 5.19
N ALA A 7 -1.31 0.97 6.17
CA ALA A 7 0.09 0.59 6.22
C ALA A 7 0.37 -0.43 7.32
N THR A 8 1.18 -1.44 7.04
CA THR A 8 1.62 -2.44 8.02
C THR A 8 3.05 -2.87 7.78
N GLY A 9 3.81 -3.13 8.84
CA GLY A 9 5.14 -3.70 8.69
C GLY A 9 6.10 -3.35 9.82
N ALA A 10 7.39 -3.43 9.52
CA ALA A 10 8.43 -3.04 10.45
C ALA A 10 9.71 -2.61 9.73
N VAL A 11 10.37 -1.61 10.29
CA VAL A 11 11.68 -1.12 9.85
C VAL A 11 12.69 -1.27 10.99
N VAL A 12 13.84 -1.88 10.74
CA VAL A 12 14.98 -1.90 11.64
C VAL A 12 15.72 -0.59 11.48
N LEU A 13 15.56 0.30 12.46
CA LEU A 13 16.18 1.60 12.52
C LEU A 13 16.85 1.73 13.91
N PRO A 14 18.19 1.62 13.98
CA PRO A 14 18.93 1.75 15.23
C PRO A 14 18.61 3.05 15.96
N ALA A 15 18.45 2.97 17.28
CA ALA A 15 17.97 4.10 18.07
C ALA A 15 18.85 5.35 18.03
N ASP A 16 20.15 5.17 17.83
CA ASP A 16 21.12 6.25 17.69
C ASP A 16 20.97 7.03 16.38
N ARG A 17 20.22 6.51 15.40
CA ARG A 17 19.96 7.15 14.10
C ARG A 17 18.59 7.82 14.00
N GLU A 18 17.71 7.62 14.98
CA GLU A 18 16.31 8.06 14.90
C GLU A 18 16.17 9.57 14.74
N GLN A 19 16.93 10.36 15.50
CA GLN A 19 16.86 11.82 15.37
C GLN A 19 17.26 12.28 13.97
N ALA A 20 18.34 11.71 13.41
CA ALA A 20 18.79 12.06 12.07
C ALA A 20 17.78 11.63 11.00
N ALA A 21 17.12 10.48 11.18
CA ALA A 21 16.05 10.01 10.32
C ALA A 21 14.81 10.92 10.40
N TYR A 22 14.44 11.38 11.60
CA TYR A 22 13.38 12.36 11.80
C TYR A 22 13.69 13.67 11.09
N ASP A 23 14.89 14.23 11.29
CA ASP A 23 15.29 15.49 10.67
C ASP A 23 15.26 15.39 9.13
N ALA A 24 15.76 14.28 8.58
CA ALA A 24 15.74 14.02 7.14
C ALA A 24 14.32 13.83 6.58
N ALA A 25 13.46 13.10 7.28
CA ALA A 25 12.07 12.93 6.88
C ALA A 25 11.31 14.26 6.92
N ARG A 26 11.51 15.06 7.97
CA ARG A 26 10.93 16.41 8.12
C ARG A 26 11.35 17.33 6.98
N GLU A 27 12.65 17.35 6.65
CA GLU A 27 13.19 18.14 5.54
C GLU A 27 12.61 17.67 4.20
N ALA A 28 12.62 16.37 3.94
CA ALA A 28 12.08 15.80 2.71
C ALA A 28 10.60 16.13 2.54
N MET A 29 9.78 15.93 3.56
CA MET A 29 8.35 16.25 3.52
C MET A 29 8.08 17.73 3.27
N THR A 30 8.92 18.63 3.78
CA THR A 30 8.77 20.09 3.53
C THR A 30 8.96 20.44 2.05
N ALA A 31 9.73 19.65 1.31
CA ALA A 31 9.96 19.86 -0.12
C ALA A 31 8.81 19.33 -1.01
N HIS A 32 7.84 18.63 -0.45
CA HIS A 32 6.76 17.96 -1.17
C HIS A 32 5.37 18.47 -0.75
N GLN A 33 4.38 18.28 -1.62
CA GLN A 33 3.00 18.71 -1.37
C GLN A 33 2.24 17.69 -0.51
N GLY A 34 1.50 18.18 0.49
CA GLY A 34 0.62 17.37 1.33
C GLY A 34 0.08 18.15 2.52
N TRP A 35 -0.28 17.45 3.60
CA TRP A 35 -0.90 18.03 4.80
C TRP A 35 0.09 18.46 5.89
N PHE A 36 1.32 17.96 5.83
CA PHE A 36 2.38 18.42 6.71
C PHE A 36 2.86 19.81 6.29
N SER A 37 3.09 20.70 7.26
CA SER A 37 3.76 21.98 7.04
C SER A 37 4.84 22.18 8.08
N VAL A 38 5.92 22.88 7.71
CA VAL A 38 7.02 23.18 8.62
C VAL A 38 6.57 24.04 9.81
N ASP A 39 5.54 24.87 9.63
CA ASP A 39 4.95 25.66 10.71
C ASP A 39 4.41 24.78 11.85
N LEU A 40 3.98 23.55 11.54
CA LEU A 40 3.52 22.61 12.57
C LEU A 40 4.66 22.09 13.44
N VAL A 41 5.91 22.04 12.97
CA VAL A 41 7.06 21.49 13.73
C VAL A 41 7.95 22.55 14.34
N ASP A 42 7.94 23.77 13.79
CA ASP A 42 8.71 24.88 14.33
C ASP A 42 7.97 25.59 15.49
N ASP A 43 6.71 25.21 15.76
CA ASP A 43 5.98 25.61 16.96
C ASP A 43 6.54 24.88 18.20
N PRO A 44 6.99 25.58 19.26
CA PRO A 44 7.45 24.93 20.49
C PRO A 44 6.36 24.14 21.24
N GLU A 45 5.08 24.38 20.95
CA GLU A 45 3.95 23.60 21.47
C GLU A 45 3.52 22.48 20.50
N SER A 46 4.28 22.24 19.43
CA SER A 46 4.00 21.22 18.44
C SER A 46 3.88 19.82 19.06
N PRO A 47 2.85 19.04 18.68
CA PRO A 47 2.80 17.63 19.01
C PRO A 47 3.73 16.76 18.14
N VAL A 48 4.33 17.31 17.09
CA VAL A 48 5.16 16.59 16.11
C VAL A 48 6.63 16.72 16.50
N THR A 49 7.10 15.79 17.33
CA THR A 49 8.44 15.87 17.96
C THR A 49 9.36 14.70 17.64
N ASP A 50 8.84 13.65 16.98
CA ASP A 50 9.56 12.42 16.69
C ASP A 50 8.98 11.70 15.45
N LEU A 51 9.57 10.57 15.06
CA LEU A 51 9.08 9.77 13.93
C LEU A 51 7.66 9.22 14.15
N SER A 52 7.29 8.95 15.41
CA SER A 52 5.98 8.35 15.74
C SER A 52 4.83 9.34 15.53
N SER A 53 5.09 10.63 15.77
CA SER A 53 4.16 11.72 15.50
C SER A 53 4.24 12.23 14.05
N LEU A 54 5.40 12.14 13.41
CA LEU A 54 5.57 12.54 12.01
C LEU A 54 4.93 11.54 11.01
N VAL A 55 4.93 10.24 11.33
CA VAL A 55 4.40 9.19 10.44
C VAL A 55 2.89 9.32 10.17
N ASP A 56 2.15 10.02 11.03
CA ASP A 56 0.71 10.25 10.85
C ASP A 56 0.42 10.96 9.51
N PHE A 57 1.31 11.87 9.10
CA PHE A 57 1.25 12.55 7.81
C PHE A 57 1.70 11.68 6.63
N ALA A 58 2.35 10.55 6.92
CA ALA A 58 2.77 9.53 5.95
C ALA A 58 1.79 8.34 5.86
N GLY A 59 0.62 8.48 6.50
CA GLY A 59 -0.49 7.55 6.37
C GLY A 59 -0.40 6.31 7.23
N ALA A 60 0.35 6.35 8.34
CA ALA A 60 0.49 5.21 9.25
C ALA A 60 0.64 5.65 10.70
N ALA A 61 0.45 4.72 11.62
CA ALA A 61 0.86 4.84 13.01
C ALA A 61 2.15 4.04 13.23
N MET A 62 3.00 4.51 14.15
CA MET A 62 4.30 3.89 14.41
C MET A 62 4.55 3.79 15.91
N THR A 63 5.14 2.67 16.32
CA THR A 63 5.62 2.46 17.69
C THR A 63 7.03 1.88 17.67
N ARG A 64 7.77 2.07 18.76
CA ARG A 64 9.15 1.59 18.90
C ARG A 64 9.20 0.29 19.71
N ASP A 65 9.99 -0.67 19.24
CA ASP A 65 10.37 -1.90 19.93
C ASP A 65 11.89 -2.17 19.74
N GLY A 66 12.71 -1.74 20.69
CA GLY A 66 14.17 -1.83 20.59
C GLY A 66 14.71 -1.00 19.42
N ASP A 67 15.34 -1.65 18.45
CA ASP A 67 15.80 -1.04 17.18
C ASP A 67 14.77 -1.19 16.05
N ARG A 68 13.52 -1.56 16.35
CA ARG A 68 12.47 -1.76 15.34
C ARG A 68 11.38 -0.71 15.49
N LEU A 69 11.03 -0.08 14.39
CA LEU A 69 9.82 0.70 14.22
C LEU A 69 8.72 -0.23 13.72
N LEU A 70 7.68 -0.44 14.51
CA LEU A 70 6.50 -1.22 14.13
C LEU A 70 5.48 -0.28 13.51
N VAL A 71 5.00 -0.62 12.32
CA VAL A 71 4.06 0.19 11.53
C VAL A 71 2.69 -0.49 11.53
N SER A 72 1.65 0.29 11.80
CA SER A 72 0.26 -0.15 11.83
C SER A 72 -0.67 0.87 11.16
N PRO A 73 -1.91 0.49 10.82
CA PRO A 73 -2.86 1.44 10.26
C PRO A 73 -3.15 2.58 11.25
N ALA A 74 -3.25 3.80 10.74
CA ALA A 74 -3.55 4.97 11.55
C ALA A 74 -5.08 5.09 11.76
N VAL A 75 -5.64 4.23 12.60
CA VAL A 75 -7.10 4.08 12.78
C VAL A 75 -7.79 5.33 13.36
N ASP A 76 -7.04 6.15 14.10
CA ASP A 76 -7.55 7.35 14.77
C ASP A 76 -7.29 8.64 13.96
N SER A 77 -6.58 8.54 12.84
CA SER A 77 -6.40 9.65 11.89
C SER A 77 -7.15 9.36 10.58
N ASP A 78 -7.28 10.36 9.70
CA ASP A 78 -7.76 10.16 8.32
C ASP A 78 -6.53 10.12 7.39
N PRO A 79 -5.71 9.06 7.43
CA PRO A 79 -4.45 9.02 6.71
C PRO A 79 -4.69 9.10 5.20
N LYS A 80 -4.12 10.12 4.57
CA LYS A 80 -4.15 10.30 3.12
C LYS A 80 -2.73 10.18 2.57
N TRP A 81 -2.54 9.29 1.61
CA TRP A 81 -1.32 9.24 0.83
C TRP A 81 -1.12 10.56 0.06
N SER A 82 0.14 10.95 -0.06
CA SER A 82 0.60 12.18 -0.71
C SER A 82 2.07 12.05 -1.10
N ASP A 83 2.60 13.02 -1.84
CA ASP A 83 4.04 13.10 -2.12
C ASP A 83 4.86 13.20 -0.82
N GLN A 84 4.32 13.82 0.23
CA GLN A 84 4.95 13.84 1.56
C GLN A 84 5.00 12.45 2.20
N ALA A 85 3.97 11.63 2.03
CA ALA A 85 4.00 10.24 2.50
C ALA A 85 5.11 9.46 1.80
N THR A 86 5.20 9.56 0.47
CA THR A 86 6.31 8.97 -0.29
C THR A 86 7.67 9.49 0.20
N ALA A 87 7.81 10.80 0.42
CA ALA A 87 9.03 11.43 0.89
C ALA A 87 9.48 10.92 2.26
N PHE A 88 8.55 10.77 3.20
CA PHE A 88 8.81 10.22 4.54
C PHE A 88 9.44 8.83 4.44
N TRP A 89 8.79 7.91 3.71
CA TRP A 89 9.27 6.53 3.61
C TRP A 89 10.62 6.42 2.90
N VAL A 90 10.85 7.24 1.86
CA VAL A 90 12.14 7.32 1.16
C VAL A 90 13.24 7.87 2.07
N ALA A 91 12.95 8.90 2.86
CA ALA A 91 13.93 9.55 3.72
C ALA A 91 14.44 8.66 4.86
N LEU A 92 13.66 7.65 5.28
CA LEU A 92 14.11 6.65 6.25
C LEU A 92 15.22 5.75 5.70
N ALA A 93 15.31 5.58 4.38
CA ALA A 93 16.13 4.55 3.77
C ALA A 93 17.59 4.57 4.21
N PRO A 94 18.32 5.71 4.19
CA PRO A 94 19.74 5.75 4.57
C PRO A 94 20.03 5.37 6.03
N TYR A 95 19.01 5.38 6.89
CA TYR A 95 19.13 5.13 8.32
C TYR A 95 18.70 3.71 8.70
N ALA A 96 17.89 3.09 7.86
CA ALA A 96 17.35 1.75 8.07
C ALA A 96 18.34 0.66 7.64
N ASP A 97 18.55 -0.33 8.51
CA ASP A 97 19.39 -1.49 8.19
C ASP A 97 18.61 -2.51 7.35
N ALA A 98 17.35 -2.74 7.68
CA ALA A 98 16.47 -3.67 6.97
C ALA A 98 15.01 -3.37 7.29
N GLY A 99 14.06 -3.89 6.52
CA GLY A 99 12.66 -3.75 6.86
C GLY A 99 11.73 -3.87 5.67
N MET A 100 10.44 -3.83 5.98
CA MET A 100 9.40 -3.93 4.99
C MET A 100 8.13 -3.26 5.51
N VAL A 101 7.53 -2.40 4.70
CA VAL A 101 6.23 -1.78 4.96
C VAL A 101 5.36 -2.02 3.74
N ALA A 102 4.22 -2.70 3.95
CA ALA A 102 3.20 -2.94 2.95
C ALA A 102 2.09 -1.90 3.08
N PHE A 103 1.50 -1.57 1.94
CA PHE A 103 0.46 -0.58 1.80
C PHE A 103 -0.70 -1.18 0.98
N GLU A 104 -1.92 -0.96 1.44
CA GLU A 104 -3.15 -1.27 0.72
C GLU A 104 -3.94 0.02 0.55
N GLY A 105 -4.20 0.41 -0.70
CA GLY A 105 -4.98 1.60 -1.01
C GLY A 105 -6.48 1.35 -0.97
N GLU A 106 -7.27 2.42 -0.96
CA GLU A 106 -8.74 2.36 -0.93
C GLU A 106 -9.39 1.63 -2.13
N ASP A 107 -8.65 1.43 -3.22
CA ASP A 107 -9.07 0.67 -4.40
C ASP A 107 -8.60 -0.82 -4.40
N GLY A 108 -7.89 -1.24 -3.36
CA GLY A 108 -7.31 -2.58 -3.20
C GLY A 108 -5.96 -2.77 -3.90
N GLU A 109 -5.37 -1.74 -4.52
CA GLU A 109 -4.00 -1.80 -5.01
C GLU A 109 -3.03 -1.94 -3.84
N THR A 110 -2.03 -2.81 -4.01
CA THR A 110 -1.04 -3.09 -2.97
C THR A 110 0.37 -2.83 -3.50
N TRP A 111 1.17 -2.19 -2.66
CA TRP A 111 2.60 -2.02 -2.90
C TRP A 111 3.36 -2.10 -1.59
N MET A 112 4.67 -2.13 -1.71
CA MET A 112 5.54 -2.37 -0.58
C MET A 112 6.85 -1.63 -0.73
N TYR A 113 7.35 -1.09 0.37
CA TYR A 113 8.72 -0.61 0.46
C TYR A 113 9.56 -1.59 1.25
N ARG A 114 10.64 -2.09 0.63
CA ARG A 114 11.67 -2.89 1.28
C ARG A 114 12.90 -2.05 1.53
N TYR A 115 13.38 -2.10 2.77
CA TYR A 115 14.61 -1.49 3.21
C TYR A 115 15.69 -2.57 3.30
N LEU A 116 16.86 -2.29 2.75
CA LEU A 116 18.04 -3.13 2.87
C LEU A 116 19.31 -2.29 2.76
N ASP A 117 20.11 -2.27 3.83
CA ASP A 117 21.43 -1.65 3.87
C ASP A 117 21.44 -0.20 3.35
N GLY A 118 20.52 0.64 3.83
CA GLY A 118 20.45 2.04 3.42
C GLY A 118 19.64 2.31 2.13
N VAL A 119 19.17 1.25 1.44
CA VAL A 119 18.48 1.34 0.15
C VAL A 119 17.01 1.00 0.32
N LEU A 120 16.14 1.75 -0.36
CA LEU A 120 14.72 1.45 -0.49
C LEU A 120 14.40 0.96 -1.90
N VAL A 121 13.61 -0.11 -1.98
CA VAL A 121 13.05 -0.64 -3.22
C VAL A 121 11.54 -0.71 -3.08
N GLN A 122 10.82 -0.25 -4.09
CA GLN A 122 9.39 -0.44 -4.20
C GLN A 122 9.08 -1.76 -4.94
N ASP A 123 8.18 -2.56 -4.37
CA ASP A 123 7.54 -3.66 -5.07
C ASP A 123 6.06 -3.35 -5.29
N GLY A 124 5.57 -3.64 -6.49
CA GLY A 124 4.19 -3.33 -6.86
C GLY A 124 4.00 -1.90 -7.33
N ARG A 125 2.75 -1.58 -7.66
CA ARG A 125 2.35 -0.28 -8.20
C ARG A 125 1.74 0.54 -7.06
N ASN A 126 2.27 1.74 -6.84
CA ASN A 126 1.67 2.67 -5.90
C ASN A 126 0.27 3.06 -6.41
N GLY A 127 -0.76 2.79 -5.63
CA GLY A 127 -2.14 3.06 -6.06
C GLY A 127 -2.49 4.55 -6.15
N PHE A 128 -1.71 5.44 -5.51
CA PHE A 128 -1.93 6.89 -5.56
C PHE A 128 -1.56 7.52 -6.91
N ASP A 129 -0.37 7.22 -7.42
CA ASP A 129 0.22 7.84 -8.63
C ASP A 129 0.46 6.84 -9.77
N GLY A 130 0.26 5.54 -9.52
CA GLY A 130 0.48 4.48 -10.48
C GLY A 130 1.95 4.15 -10.74
N SER A 131 2.90 4.72 -9.99
CA SER A 131 4.34 4.53 -10.17
C SER A 131 4.80 3.15 -9.68
N THR A 132 5.91 2.65 -10.23
CA THR A 132 6.59 1.41 -9.77
C THR A 132 7.90 1.67 -9.02
N GLU A 133 8.25 2.94 -8.87
CA GLU A 133 9.35 3.42 -8.05
C GLU A 133 8.93 4.73 -7.38
N PRO A 134 9.48 5.10 -6.21
CA PRO A 134 9.08 6.32 -5.52
C PRO A 134 9.29 7.55 -6.40
N PHE A 135 8.24 8.36 -6.55
CA PHE A 135 8.21 9.55 -7.44
C PHE A 135 8.46 9.24 -8.92
N GLY A 136 8.32 7.98 -9.32
CA GLY A 136 8.49 7.54 -10.70
C GLY A 136 7.34 7.95 -11.61
N GLU A 137 7.52 7.71 -12.90
CA GLU A 137 6.42 7.84 -13.86
C GLU A 137 5.36 6.76 -13.60
N ALA A 138 4.09 7.12 -13.82
CA ALA A 138 3.00 6.17 -13.78
C ALA A 138 3.28 5.05 -14.80
N ALA A 139 3.36 3.81 -14.33
CA ALA A 139 3.62 2.70 -15.23
C ALA A 139 2.47 2.60 -16.25
N GLU A 140 2.78 2.39 -17.53
CA GLU A 140 1.73 2.24 -18.53
C GLU A 140 0.76 1.13 -18.10
N THR A 141 -0.53 1.44 -18.05
CA THR A 141 -1.53 0.39 -18.02
C THR A 141 -1.46 -0.27 -19.37
N VAL A 142 -0.89 -1.47 -19.43
CA VAL A 142 -1.15 -2.37 -20.55
C VAL A 142 -2.63 -2.69 -20.45
N GLY A 143 -3.47 -1.84 -21.04
CA GLY A 143 -4.88 -2.14 -21.23
C GLY A 143 -4.97 -3.53 -21.86
N PRO A 144 -6.06 -4.29 -21.62
CA PRO A 144 -6.20 -5.61 -22.22
C PRO A 144 -5.88 -5.44 -23.70
N VAL A 145 -4.79 -6.07 -24.17
CA VAL A 145 -4.46 -6.07 -25.59
C VAL A 145 -5.74 -6.54 -26.24
N GLY A 146 -6.37 -5.62 -26.98
CA GLY A 146 -7.51 -5.90 -27.79
C GLY A 146 -7.06 -6.88 -28.84
N THR A 147 -6.92 -8.15 -28.45
CA THR A 147 -6.92 -9.26 -29.36
C THR A 147 -8.25 -9.09 -30.06
N PRO A 148 -8.29 -8.77 -31.36
CA PRO A 148 -9.57 -8.68 -32.05
C PRO A 148 -10.27 -9.99 -31.77
N MET A 149 -11.36 -9.92 -31.01
CA MET A 149 -12.18 -11.09 -30.73
C MET A 149 -12.48 -11.71 -32.10
N PRO A 150 -12.10 -12.98 -32.36
CA PRO A 150 -12.54 -13.61 -33.59
C PRO A 150 -14.06 -13.47 -33.62
N ALA A 151 -14.58 -12.93 -34.73
CA ALA A 151 -15.99 -12.68 -34.89
C ALA A 151 -16.76 -13.95 -34.49
N LEU A 152 -17.59 -13.85 -33.45
CA LEU A 152 -18.50 -14.94 -33.09
C LEU A 152 -19.31 -15.29 -34.34
N PRO A 153 -19.38 -16.58 -34.74
CA PRO A 153 -20.22 -16.96 -35.85
C PRO A 153 -21.67 -16.54 -35.56
N PRO A 154 -22.43 -16.11 -36.59
CA PRO A 154 -23.81 -15.66 -36.39
C PRO A 154 -24.61 -16.76 -35.69
N ARG A 155 -25.32 -16.38 -34.62
CA ARG A 155 -26.23 -17.30 -33.93
C ARG A 155 -27.24 -17.86 -34.94
N PRO A 156 -27.40 -19.19 -35.03
CA PRO A 156 -28.49 -19.75 -35.82
C PRO A 156 -29.81 -19.29 -35.22
N SER A 157 -30.56 -18.51 -35.99
CA SER A 157 -31.94 -18.14 -35.67
C SER A 157 -32.83 -19.36 -35.87
N GLY A 158 -33.40 -19.83 -34.77
CA GLY A 158 -34.52 -20.77 -34.77
C GLY A 158 -34.15 -22.19 -34.38
N LEU A 159 -34.62 -22.62 -33.20
CA LEU A 159 -35.84 -23.42 -33.14
C LEU A 159 -36.35 -23.50 -31.70
N SER A 160 -37.67 -23.40 -31.63
CA SER A 160 -38.54 -23.57 -30.49
C SER A 160 -38.45 -25.00 -29.91
N SER A 161 -38.78 -25.09 -28.62
CA SER A 161 -39.50 -26.18 -27.94
C SER A 161 -38.77 -27.12 -26.97
N ASN A 162 -39.48 -27.29 -25.84
CA ASN A 162 -39.50 -28.37 -24.85
C ASN A 162 -38.47 -28.30 -23.72
N ARG A 163 -38.83 -27.81 -22.52
CA ARG A 163 -39.56 -28.49 -21.43
C ARG A 163 -38.98 -29.86 -21.03
N VAL A 164 -38.60 -29.92 -19.74
CA VAL A 164 -38.40 -31.07 -18.82
C VAL A 164 -37.05 -31.78 -18.87
N LEU A 165 -36.23 -31.63 -17.82
CA LEU A 165 -35.80 -32.67 -16.85
C LEU A 165 -34.77 -32.07 -15.86
N ARG A 166 -35.21 -31.59 -14.68
CA ARG A 166 -34.99 -32.18 -13.34
C ARG A 166 -33.55 -32.65 -13.01
N VAL A 167 -32.97 -31.95 -12.02
CA VAL A 167 -32.32 -32.49 -10.80
C VAL A 167 -31.30 -33.62 -10.99
N ALA A 168 -29.99 -33.31 -10.88
CA ALA A 168 -28.97 -34.25 -10.37
C ALA A 168 -27.55 -33.63 -10.32
N ILE A 169 -27.29 -32.55 -9.55
CA ILE A 169 -25.92 -32.23 -9.09
C ILE A 169 -25.99 -31.70 -7.66
N GLY A 170 -26.52 -32.53 -6.76
CA GLY A 170 -26.58 -32.26 -5.32
C GLY A 170 -26.24 -33.50 -4.48
N VAL A 171 -25.71 -34.56 -5.10
CA VAL A 171 -25.44 -35.86 -4.46
C VAL A 171 -23.97 -36.30 -4.61
N ALA A 172 -23.14 -35.58 -5.38
CA ALA A 172 -21.74 -35.97 -5.60
C ALA A 172 -20.75 -35.49 -4.51
N VAL A 173 -21.14 -34.57 -3.62
CA VAL A 173 -20.23 -34.07 -2.55
C VAL A 173 -20.50 -34.75 -1.20
N LEU A 174 -21.67 -35.37 -1.00
CA LEU A 174 -22.00 -36.02 0.28
C LEU A 174 -21.42 -37.45 0.42
N LEU A 175 -20.95 -38.07 -0.66
CA LEU A 175 -20.34 -39.40 -0.63
C LEU A 175 -18.80 -39.39 -0.45
N LEU A 176 -18.15 -38.21 -0.48
CA LEU A 176 -16.70 -38.12 -0.24
C LEU A 176 -16.35 -37.94 1.25
N VAL A 177 -17.29 -37.50 2.10
CA VAL A 177 -17.07 -37.24 3.53
C VAL A 177 -17.31 -38.48 4.41
N LEU A 178 -18.00 -39.51 3.90
CA LEU A 178 -18.28 -40.76 4.62
C LEU A 178 -17.27 -41.90 4.35
N ALA A 179 -16.21 -41.64 3.58
CA ALA A 179 -15.14 -42.61 3.29
C ALA A 179 -13.79 -42.25 3.94
N LEU A 180 -13.74 -41.24 4.82
CA LEU A 180 -12.54 -40.78 5.53
C LEU A 180 -12.73 -40.65 7.05
N LEU A 181 -13.81 -41.22 7.60
CA LEU A 181 -14.03 -41.49 9.03
C LEU A 181 -14.27 -42.99 9.22
#